data_AF-A0A412HAI9-F1
#
_entry.id   AF-A0A412HAI9-F1
#
_cell.length_a   1.000
_cell.length_b   1.000
_cell.length_c   1.000
_cell.angle_alpha   90.00
_cell.angle_beta   90.00
_cell.angle_gamma   90.00
#
_symmetry.space_group_name_H-M   'P 1'
#
loop_
_entity.id
_entity.type
_entity.pdbx_description
1 polymer ?
#
loop_
_entity_poly.entity_id
_entity_poly.type
_entity_poly.pdbx_seq_one_letter_code
_entity_poly.pdbx_strand_id
1 'polypeptide(L)'
;MNLNELRDKAYSNAVVHGWHEDNLSDEHFLCLVISELMEAVEADRKGMHANRKQFESYMNLKERTDDEFIYAFKYDIKDSLEDELADACIRLLDLSGLRGISLSSVPFPFHHRKEYKEERSKLTFTEWVYDVVRPIARYNKDNYPIGYLFIGVLQELFCKAEIMGFDLLWYIKQKMKYNELRPYKHGDKCY
;
A
#
# COMPACT_ATOMS: atom_id res chain seq x y z
N MET A 1 -13.68 -10.54 -2.63
CA MET A 1 -12.47 -9.76 -2.95
C MET A 1 -11.25 -10.54 -2.56
N ASN A 2 -10.37 -10.82 -3.53
CA ASN A 2 -9.10 -11.52 -3.33
C ASN A 2 -7.92 -10.61 -3.75
N LEU A 3 -6.68 -11.07 -3.53
CA LEU A 3 -5.48 -10.30 -3.87
C LEU A 3 -5.32 -10.04 -5.38
N ASN A 4 -5.77 -10.95 -6.25
CA ASN A 4 -5.71 -10.73 -7.70
C ASN A 4 -6.72 -9.67 -8.15
N GLU A 5 -7.91 -9.58 -7.55
CA GLU A 5 -8.85 -8.48 -7.82
C GLU A 5 -8.26 -7.12 -7.43
N LEU A 6 -7.55 -7.05 -6.30
CA LEU A 6 -6.83 -5.84 -5.87
C LEU A 6 -5.67 -5.52 -6.83
N ARG A 7 -4.90 -6.52 -7.24
CA ARG A 7 -3.81 -6.41 -8.22
C ARG A 7 -4.32 -5.82 -9.54
N ASP A 8 -5.38 -6.42 -10.08
CA ASP A 8 -5.93 -6.01 -11.38
C ASP A 8 -6.46 -4.58 -11.33
N LYS A 9 -7.10 -4.19 -10.22
CA LYS A 9 -7.53 -2.81 -10.01
C LYS A 9 -6.35 -1.84 -9.87
N ALA A 10 -5.34 -2.17 -9.07
CA ALA A 10 -4.14 -1.34 -8.89
C ALA A 10 -3.44 -1.08 -10.24
N TYR A 11 -3.20 -2.16 -10.99
CA TYR A 11 -2.53 -2.12 -12.28
C TYR A 11 -3.34 -1.36 -13.33
N SER A 12 -4.65 -1.64 -13.44
CA SER A 12 -5.52 -0.91 -14.37
C SER A 12 -5.52 0.59 -14.08
N ASN A 13 -5.56 1.00 -12.81
CA ASN A 13 -5.48 2.41 -12.44
C ASN A 13 -4.14 3.04 -12.83
N ALA A 14 -3.02 2.34 -12.59
CA ALA A 14 -1.69 2.82 -12.96
C ALA A 14 -1.55 2.97 -14.49
N VAL A 15 -2.06 2.03 -15.28
CA VAL A 15 -2.07 2.12 -16.76
C VAL A 15 -2.88 3.34 -17.22
N VAL A 16 -4.11 3.52 -16.71
CA VAL A 16 -4.98 4.66 -17.09
C VAL A 16 -4.31 6.01 -16.78
N HIS A 17 -3.48 6.06 -15.74
CA HIS A 17 -2.79 7.29 -15.33
C HIS A 17 -1.38 7.47 -15.91
N GLY A 18 -0.97 6.61 -16.84
CA GLY A 18 0.27 6.77 -17.62
C GLY A 18 1.56 6.32 -16.90
N TRP A 19 1.46 5.44 -15.91
CA TRP A 19 2.61 5.02 -15.10
C TRP A 19 3.49 3.93 -15.72
N HIS A 20 3.00 3.29 -16.78
CA HIS A 20 3.66 2.16 -17.45
C HIS A 20 3.98 2.46 -18.93
N GLU A 21 4.19 3.72 -19.26
CA GLU A 21 4.57 4.15 -20.62
C GLU A 21 6.00 3.74 -20.97
N ASP A 22 6.89 3.77 -19.97
CA ASP A 22 8.26 3.31 -20.06
C ASP A 22 8.43 1.92 -19.44
N ASN A 23 9.27 1.09 -20.07
CA ASN A 23 9.60 -0.23 -19.55
C ASN A 23 10.71 -0.13 -18.50
N LEU A 24 10.34 0.10 -17.24
CA LEU A 24 11.26 0.25 -16.11
C LEU A 24 11.53 -1.09 -15.41
N SER A 25 12.69 -1.18 -14.75
CA SER A 25 13.15 -2.42 -14.10
C SER A 25 12.38 -2.74 -12.81
N ASP A 26 12.48 -3.98 -12.32
CA ASP A 26 11.87 -4.35 -11.05
C ASP A 26 12.45 -3.53 -9.90
N GLU A 27 13.76 -3.28 -9.89
CA GLU A 27 14.44 -2.48 -8.87
C GLU A 27 13.91 -1.05 -8.81
N HIS A 28 13.53 -0.46 -9.95
CA HIS A 28 12.88 0.85 -9.99
C HIS A 28 11.58 0.83 -9.18
N PHE A 29 10.68 -0.11 -9.48
CA PHE A 29 9.39 -0.19 -8.80
C PHE A 29 9.52 -0.63 -7.33
N LEU A 30 10.46 -1.52 -7.02
CA LEU A 30 10.79 -1.88 -5.64
C LEU A 30 11.32 -0.68 -4.84
N CYS A 31 12.07 0.23 -5.49
CA CYS A 31 12.48 1.48 -4.86
C CYS A 31 11.29 2.39 -4.55
N LEU A 32 10.26 2.42 -5.41
CA LEU A 32 9.01 3.13 -5.11
C LEU A 32 8.25 2.52 -3.92
N VAL A 33 8.23 1.18 -3.78
CA VAL A 33 7.68 0.54 -2.56
C VAL A 33 8.44 1.00 -1.31
N ILE A 34 9.78 1.07 -1.39
CA ILE A 34 10.62 1.55 -0.29
C ILE A 34 10.33 3.03 0.00
N SER A 35 10.11 3.88 -1.01
CA SER A 35 9.82 5.29 -0.77
C SER A 35 8.51 5.47 -0.01
N GLU A 36 7.43 4.76 -0.36
CA GLU A 36 6.17 4.84 0.40
C GLU A 36 6.36 4.34 1.85
N LEU A 37 7.18 3.30 2.06
CA LEU A 37 7.55 2.86 3.42
C LEU A 37 8.33 3.92 4.21
N MET A 38 9.15 4.75 3.54
CA MET A 38 9.84 5.88 4.19
C MET A 38 8.88 7.04 4.48
N GLU A 39 7.89 7.29 3.61
CA GLU A 39 6.82 8.26 3.89
C GLU A 39 6.02 7.83 5.13
N ALA A 40 5.73 6.52 5.28
CA ALA A 40 5.13 5.96 6.49
C ALA A 40 5.98 6.17 7.75
N VAL A 41 7.32 6.06 7.65
CA VAL A 41 8.24 6.37 8.76
C VAL A 41 8.16 7.85 9.14
N GLU A 42 8.12 8.75 8.17
CA GLU A 42 7.99 10.18 8.44
C GLU A 42 6.63 10.53 9.07
N ALA A 43 5.56 9.87 8.65
CA ALA A 43 4.24 10.01 9.27
C ALA A 43 4.23 9.50 10.73
N ASP A 44 4.79 8.31 11.00
CA ASP A 44 4.94 7.74 12.36
C ASP A 44 5.69 8.71 13.30
N ARG A 45 6.83 9.22 12.84
CA ARG A 45 7.67 10.15 13.61
C ARG A 45 6.96 11.47 13.93
N LYS A 46 6.02 11.89 13.09
CA LYS A 46 5.20 13.09 13.31
C LYS A 46 3.90 12.79 14.07
N GLY A 47 3.61 11.52 14.37
CA GLY A 47 2.35 11.09 14.97
C GLY A 47 1.14 11.31 14.05
N MET A 48 1.35 11.28 12.74
CA MET A 48 0.31 11.53 11.73
C MET A 48 -0.50 10.26 11.46
N HIS A 49 -1.71 10.20 12.01
CA HIS A 49 -2.67 9.12 11.84
C HIS A 49 -3.94 9.62 11.15
N ALA A 50 -4.54 8.75 10.34
CA ALA A 50 -5.79 9.03 9.66
C ALA A 50 -6.95 9.20 10.64
N ASN A 51 -7.78 10.21 10.41
CA ASN A 51 -9.04 10.42 11.11
C ASN A 51 -10.19 9.70 10.41
N ARG A 52 -10.13 8.35 10.39
CA ARG A 52 -11.16 7.51 9.76
C ARG A 52 -12.57 7.82 10.25
N LYS A 53 -12.75 8.12 11.54
CA LYS A 53 -14.07 8.43 12.11
C LYS A 53 -14.66 9.71 11.51
N GLN A 54 -13.85 10.75 11.37
CA GLN A 54 -14.28 12.00 10.75
C GLN A 54 -14.58 11.80 9.27
N PHE A 55 -13.72 11.07 8.56
CA PHE A 55 -13.92 10.72 7.16
C PHE A 55 -15.25 9.97 6.96
N GLU A 56 -15.47 8.88 7.71
CA GLU A 56 -16.70 8.08 7.61
C GLU A 56 -17.95 8.90 8.00
N SER A 57 -17.86 9.71 9.05
CA SER A 57 -18.93 10.63 9.43
C SER A 57 -19.28 11.57 8.28
N TYR A 58 -18.27 12.23 7.68
CA TYR A 58 -18.47 13.15 6.56
C TYR A 58 -19.09 12.46 5.34
N MET A 59 -18.60 11.27 4.98
CA MET A 59 -19.06 10.49 3.83
C MET A 59 -20.47 9.90 4.03
N ASN A 60 -20.89 9.60 5.25
CA ASN A 60 -22.18 8.97 5.55
C ASN A 60 -23.34 9.96 5.74
N LEU A 61 -23.07 11.26 5.87
CA LEU A 61 -24.11 12.29 6.07
C LEU A 61 -25.06 12.43 4.87
N LYS A 62 -24.53 12.25 3.65
CA LYS A 62 -25.27 12.29 2.38
C LYS A 62 -24.37 11.70 1.29
N GLU A 63 -24.95 11.42 0.13
CA GLU A 63 -24.17 11.13 -1.07
C GLU A 63 -23.21 12.28 -1.37
N ARG A 64 -21.96 11.93 -1.68
CA ARG A 64 -20.86 12.87 -1.92
C ARG A 64 -20.39 12.75 -3.37
N THR A 65 -20.12 13.91 -3.95
CA THR A 65 -19.44 14.01 -5.25
C THR A 65 -17.98 13.52 -5.15
N ASP A 66 -17.35 13.28 -6.30
CA ASP A 66 -15.93 12.91 -6.34
C ASP A 66 -15.04 14.01 -5.77
N ASP A 67 -15.36 15.29 -6.00
CA ASP A 67 -14.64 16.42 -5.41
C ASP A 67 -14.76 16.46 -3.88
N GLU A 68 -15.96 16.20 -3.33
CA GLU A 68 -16.17 16.10 -1.87
C GLU A 68 -15.41 14.90 -1.28
N PHE A 69 -15.34 13.77 -2.00
CA PHE A 69 -14.52 12.63 -1.59
C PHE A 69 -13.03 12.96 -1.61
N ILE A 70 -12.52 13.57 -2.69
CA ILE A 70 -11.11 13.98 -2.80
C ILE A 70 -10.77 14.95 -1.66
N TYR A 71 -11.65 15.90 -1.37
CA TYR A 71 -11.51 16.80 -0.23
C TYR A 71 -11.39 16.01 1.07
N ALA A 72 -12.38 15.18 1.42
CA ALA A 72 -12.36 14.43 2.67
C ALA A 72 -11.12 13.53 2.78
N PHE A 73 -10.73 12.86 1.70
CA PHE A 73 -9.53 12.03 1.67
C PHE A 73 -8.28 12.86 1.98
N LYS A 74 -8.10 14.01 1.32
CA LYS A 74 -6.95 14.90 1.53
C LYS A 74 -6.84 15.43 2.96
N TYR A 75 -7.97 15.67 3.63
CA TYR A 75 -7.98 16.26 4.96
C TYR A 75 -7.92 15.23 6.08
N ASP A 76 -8.56 14.07 5.91
CA ASP A 76 -8.72 13.10 6.99
C ASP A 76 -7.83 11.86 6.86
N ILE A 77 -7.33 11.54 5.65
CA ILE A 77 -6.62 10.28 5.39
C ILE A 77 -5.21 10.50 4.84
N LYS A 78 -5.07 11.43 3.89
CA LYS A 78 -3.84 11.61 3.11
C LYS A 78 -2.62 11.93 3.97
N ASP A 79 -1.47 11.40 3.56
CA ASP A 79 -0.15 11.61 4.19
C ASP A 79 -0.08 11.07 5.65
N SER A 80 -1.05 10.22 6.04
CA SER A 80 -1.04 9.49 7.31
C SER A 80 -0.26 8.18 7.18
N LEU A 81 0.16 7.64 8.32
CA LEU A 81 0.81 6.34 8.37
C LEU A 81 -0.01 5.24 7.68
N GLU A 82 -1.32 5.21 7.90
CA GLU A 82 -2.22 4.22 7.30
C GLU A 82 -2.38 4.40 5.79
N ASP A 83 -2.37 5.64 5.30
CA ASP A 83 -2.38 5.94 3.86
C ASP A 83 -1.07 5.48 3.20
N GLU A 84 0.08 5.74 3.81
CA GLU A 84 1.37 5.37 3.22
C GLU A 84 1.62 3.86 3.22
N LEU A 85 1.19 3.15 4.27
CA LEU A 85 1.20 1.69 4.25
C LEU A 85 0.25 1.12 3.19
N ALA A 86 -0.89 1.77 2.94
CA ALA A 86 -1.81 1.39 1.87
C ALA A 86 -1.20 1.67 0.48
N ASP A 87 -0.47 2.78 0.30
CA ASP A 87 0.19 3.09 -0.97
C ASP A 87 1.33 2.10 -1.25
N ALA A 88 2.11 1.71 -0.23
CA ALA A 88 3.10 0.63 -0.35
C ALA A 88 2.47 -0.70 -0.82
N CYS A 89 1.30 -1.08 -0.29
CA CYS A 89 0.54 -2.22 -0.80
C CYS A 89 0.14 -2.03 -2.27
N ILE A 90 -0.36 -0.84 -2.65
CA ILE A 90 -0.80 -0.55 -4.01
C ILE A 90 0.37 -0.63 -4.99
N ARG A 91 1.57 -0.14 -4.63
CA ARG A 91 2.79 -0.29 -5.45
C ARG A 91 3.15 -1.75 -5.71
N LEU A 92 3.06 -2.61 -4.69
CA LEU A 92 3.30 -4.06 -4.85
C LEU A 92 2.24 -4.74 -5.71
N LEU A 93 0.97 -4.38 -5.53
CA LEU A 93 -0.16 -4.90 -6.29
C LEU A 93 -0.07 -4.48 -7.77
N ASP A 94 0.25 -3.22 -8.02
CA ASP A 94 0.49 -2.68 -9.37
C ASP A 94 1.65 -3.42 -10.05
N LEU A 95 2.81 -3.50 -9.41
CA LEU A 95 3.96 -4.22 -9.95
C LEU A 95 3.65 -5.71 -10.20
N SER A 96 2.87 -6.34 -9.33
CA SER A 96 2.40 -7.71 -9.55
C SER A 96 1.55 -7.84 -10.82
N GLY A 97 0.66 -6.87 -11.08
CA GLY A 97 -0.15 -6.81 -12.29
C GLY A 97 0.68 -6.55 -13.54
N LEU A 98 1.60 -5.59 -13.47
CA LEU A 98 2.54 -5.26 -14.53
C LEU A 98 3.38 -6.47 -14.98
N ARG A 99 3.76 -7.35 -14.03
CA ARG A 99 4.53 -8.58 -14.32
C ARG A 99 3.67 -9.82 -14.54
N GLY A 100 2.35 -9.70 -14.53
CA GLY A 100 1.43 -10.83 -14.73
C GLY A 100 1.52 -11.90 -13.63
N ILE A 101 1.93 -11.53 -12.41
CA ILE A 101 2.15 -12.45 -11.30
C ILE A 101 0.83 -12.71 -10.57
N SER A 102 0.46 -13.98 -10.41
CA SER A 102 -0.68 -14.37 -9.58
C SER A 102 -0.30 -14.36 -8.10
N LEU A 103 -1.16 -13.77 -7.27
CA LEU A 103 -1.06 -13.74 -5.81
C LEU A 103 -2.00 -14.76 -5.14
N SER A 104 -2.54 -15.71 -5.91
CA SER A 104 -3.49 -16.73 -5.43
C SER A 104 -2.86 -17.87 -4.63
N SER A 105 -1.52 -17.88 -4.46
CA SER A 105 -0.82 -18.95 -3.74
C SER A 105 -0.98 -18.88 -2.22
N VAL A 106 -1.63 -17.83 -1.71
CA VAL A 106 -1.93 -17.62 -0.30
C VAL A 106 -3.40 -17.24 -0.12
N PRO A 107 -4.05 -17.69 0.97
CA PRO A 107 -5.41 -17.27 1.28
C PRO A 107 -5.44 -15.79 1.63
N PHE A 108 -6.53 -15.13 1.25
CA PHE A 108 -6.83 -13.75 1.63
C PHE A 108 -8.26 -13.69 2.22
N PRO A 109 -8.49 -13.06 3.39
CA PRO A 109 -7.55 -12.27 4.18
C PRO A 109 -6.40 -13.09 4.79
N PHE A 110 -5.29 -12.43 5.10
CA PHE A 110 -4.16 -13.08 5.75
C PHE A 110 -4.52 -13.50 7.18
N HIS A 111 -3.96 -14.62 7.61
CA HIS A 111 -4.10 -15.12 8.98
C HIS A 111 -2.72 -15.24 9.63
N HIS A 112 -2.41 -14.32 10.52
CA HIS A 112 -1.14 -14.29 11.25
C HIS A 112 -1.26 -15.06 12.57
N ARG A 113 -0.33 -15.97 12.82
CA ARG A 113 -0.25 -16.69 14.11
C ARG A 113 -0.03 -15.70 15.26
N LYS A 114 -0.57 -16.01 16.43
CA LYS A 114 -0.48 -15.14 17.62
C LYS A 114 0.98 -14.91 18.02
N GLU A 115 1.77 -15.97 18.05
CA GLU A 115 3.20 -15.93 18.42
C GLU A 115 3.98 -15.06 17.43
N TYR A 116 3.61 -15.10 16.14
CA TYR A 116 4.23 -14.24 15.14
C TYR A 116 3.97 -12.77 15.44
N LYS A 117 2.71 -12.42 15.72
CA LYS A 117 2.33 -11.04 16.06
C LYS A 117 3.01 -10.55 17.34
N GLU A 118 3.13 -11.43 18.34
CA GLU A 118 3.84 -11.14 19.60
C GLU A 118 5.34 -10.89 19.39
N GLU A 119 6.00 -11.61 18.48
CA GLU A 119 7.39 -11.32 18.15
C GLU A 119 7.53 -10.01 17.36
N ARG A 120 6.67 -9.80 16.36
CA ARG A 120 6.71 -8.58 15.53
C ARG A 120 6.34 -7.31 16.31
N SER A 121 5.52 -7.41 17.36
CA SER A 121 5.14 -6.27 18.20
C SER A 121 6.26 -5.75 19.10
N LYS A 122 7.36 -6.51 19.26
CA LYS A 122 8.55 -6.08 20.02
C LYS A 122 9.39 -5.03 19.28
N LEU A 123 9.24 -4.94 17.96
CA LEU A 123 9.97 -3.98 17.13
C LEU A 123 9.31 -2.61 17.22
N THR A 124 10.12 -1.56 17.37
CA THR A 124 9.68 -0.20 17.07
C THR A 124 9.24 -0.11 15.60
N PHE A 125 8.47 0.92 15.24
CA PHE A 125 8.03 1.09 13.85
C PHE A 125 9.22 1.15 12.88
N THR A 126 10.25 1.94 13.22
CA THR A 126 11.45 2.08 12.39
C THR A 126 12.27 0.78 12.25
N GLU A 127 12.41 -0.01 13.32
CA GLU A 127 13.08 -1.32 13.25
C GLU A 127 12.29 -2.31 12.38
N TRP A 128 10.96 -2.29 12.49
CA TRP A 128 10.09 -3.11 11.65
C TRP A 128 10.22 -2.70 10.17
N VAL A 129 10.16 -1.40 9.84
CA VAL A 129 10.34 -0.93 8.46
C VAL A 129 11.73 -1.31 7.93
N TYR A 130 12.79 -1.15 8.72
CA TYR A 130 14.13 -1.56 8.34
C TYR A 130 14.20 -3.06 8.00
N ASP A 131 13.57 -3.91 8.81
CA ASP A 131 13.51 -5.35 8.56
C ASP A 131 12.71 -5.71 7.30
N VAL A 132 11.62 -5.00 7.01
CA VAL A 132 10.80 -5.17 5.79
C VAL A 132 11.52 -4.67 4.53
N VAL A 133 12.23 -3.55 4.60
CA VAL A 133 12.97 -2.97 3.47
C VAL A 133 14.16 -3.82 3.08
N ARG A 134 14.82 -4.48 4.04
CA ARG A 134 16.02 -5.31 3.81
C ARG A 134 15.85 -6.37 2.71
N PRO A 135 14.82 -7.24 2.69
CA PRO A 135 14.60 -8.19 1.61
C PRO A 135 14.23 -7.53 0.27
N ILE A 136 13.54 -6.37 0.31
CA ILE A 136 13.19 -5.61 -0.90
C ILE A 136 14.45 -5.07 -1.57
N ALA A 137 15.30 -4.38 -0.82
CA ALA A 137 16.54 -3.78 -1.31
C ALA A 137 17.59 -4.82 -1.75
N ARG A 138 17.48 -6.06 -1.26
CA ARG A 138 18.38 -7.17 -1.59
C ARG A 138 17.76 -8.17 -2.57
N TYR A 139 16.62 -7.83 -3.18
CA TYR A 139 15.97 -8.71 -4.13
C TYR A 139 16.94 -9.10 -5.26
N ASN A 140 16.97 -10.39 -5.57
CA ASN A 140 17.71 -10.92 -6.70
C ASN A 140 16.89 -12.08 -7.30
N LYS A 141 16.56 -11.96 -8.59
CA LYS A 141 15.78 -12.94 -9.34
C LYS A 141 16.42 -14.32 -9.44
N ASP A 142 17.74 -14.40 -9.31
CA ASP A 142 18.48 -15.67 -9.35
C ASP A 142 18.31 -16.48 -8.06
N ASN A 143 17.94 -15.81 -6.95
CA ASN A 143 17.74 -16.48 -5.66
C ASN A 143 16.32 -17.04 -5.53
N TYR A 144 15.30 -16.30 -5.96
CA TYR A 144 13.89 -16.72 -5.91
C TYR A 144 12.97 -15.84 -6.77
N PRO A 145 11.80 -16.35 -7.20
CA PRO A 145 10.82 -15.57 -7.96
C PRO A 145 10.26 -14.37 -7.19
N ILE A 146 10.14 -13.20 -7.83
CA ILE A 146 9.71 -11.95 -7.19
C ILE A 146 8.33 -12.05 -6.51
N GLY A 147 7.44 -12.92 -6.98
CA GLY A 147 6.13 -13.14 -6.36
C GLY A 147 6.20 -13.58 -4.89
N TYR A 148 7.26 -14.30 -4.48
CA TYR A 148 7.47 -14.63 -3.07
C TYR A 148 7.81 -13.39 -2.23
N LEU A 149 8.57 -12.44 -2.78
CA LEU A 149 8.84 -11.16 -2.13
C LEU A 149 7.53 -10.39 -1.93
N PHE A 150 6.71 -10.27 -2.98
CA PHE A 150 5.46 -9.53 -2.92
C PHE A 150 4.52 -10.05 -1.84
N ILE A 151 4.33 -11.38 -1.80
CA ILE A 151 3.48 -12.02 -0.79
C ILE A 151 4.05 -11.81 0.62
N GLY A 152 5.36 -11.95 0.80
CA GLY A 152 6.02 -11.74 2.09
C GLY A 152 5.83 -10.31 2.60
N VAL A 153 6.06 -9.31 1.75
CA VAL A 153 5.91 -7.90 2.13
C VAL A 153 4.44 -7.54 2.38
N LEU A 154 3.51 -8.04 1.57
CA LEU A 154 2.08 -7.85 1.82
C LEU A 154 1.66 -8.46 3.17
N GLN A 155 2.11 -9.68 3.50
CA GLN A 155 1.84 -10.27 4.81
C GLN A 155 2.39 -9.39 5.94
N GLU A 156 3.61 -8.86 5.80
CA GLU A 156 4.17 -7.95 6.81
C GLU A 156 3.34 -6.67 7.00
N LEU A 157 2.93 -6.02 5.92
CA LEU A 157 2.11 -4.81 5.95
C LEU A 157 0.78 -5.07 6.67
N PHE A 158 0.09 -6.17 6.34
CA PHE A 158 -1.15 -6.55 7.00
C PHE A 158 -0.95 -7.00 8.45
N CYS A 159 0.12 -7.72 8.77
CA CYS A 159 0.47 -8.09 10.14
C CYS A 159 0.71 -6.83 10.99
N LYS A 160 1.40 -5.83 10.45
CA LYS A 160 1.66 -4.57 11.15
C LYS A 160 0.36 -3.80 11.41
N ALA A 161 -0.53 -3.73 10.43
CA ALA A 161 -1.84 -3.13 10.60
C ALA A 161 -2.69 -3.81 11.68
N GLU A 162 -2.66 -5.15 11.74
CA GLU A 162 -3.31 -5.91 12.83
C GLU A 162 -2.74 -5.57 14.21
N ILE A 163 -1.41 -5.47 14.33
CA ILE A 163 -0.73 -5.11 15.59
C ILE A 163 -1.09 -3.67 16.01
N MET A 164 -1.20 -2.76 15.05
CA MET A 164 -1.54 -1.35 15.29
C MET A 164 -3.04 -1.10 15.45
N GLY A 165 -3.88 -2.11 15.18
CA GLY A 165 -5.32 -2.05 15.43
C GLY A 165 -6.13 -1.31 14.36
N PHE A 166 -5.69 -1.29 13.10
CA PHE A 166 -6.44 -0.67 12.01
C PHE A 166 -6.66 -1.60 10.80
N ASP A 167 -7.70 -1.32 10.03
CA ASP A 167 -8.09 -2.11 8.85
C ASP A 167 -7.38 -1.59 7.59
N LEU A 168 -6.22 -2.17 7.27
CA LEU A 168 -5.44 -1.78 6.09
C LEU A 168 -6.21 -2.00 4.77
N LEU A 169 -7.08 -3.00 4.69
CA LEU A 169 -7.87 -3.23 3.48
C LEU A 169 -8.83 -2.08 3.20
N TRP A 170 -9.38 -1.48 4.25
CA TRP A 170 -10.20 -0.28 4.12
C TRP A 170 -9.40 0.89 3.54
N TYR A 171 -8.18 1.13 4.03
CA TYR A 171 -7.31 2.21 3.53
C TYR A 171 -6.88 1.97 2.08
N ILE A 172 -6.50 0.75 1.71
CA ILE A 172 -6.20 0.37 0.33
C ILE A 172 -7.37 0.72 -0.60
N LYS A 173 -8.61 0.39 -0.21
CA LYS A 173 -9.80 0.71 -1.02
C LYS A 173 -10.00 2.22 -1.17
N GLN A 174 -9.83 2.99 -0.10
CA GLN A 174 -9.97 4.46 -0.17
C GLN A 174 -8.88 5.07 -1.05
N LYS A 175 -7.62 4.65 -0.86
CA LYS A 175 -6.48 5.14 -1.66
C LYS A 175 -6.59 4.73 -3.13
N MET A 176 -7.08 3.53 -3.44
CA MET A 176 -7.37 3.14 -4.83
C MET A 176 -8.46 4.01 -5.46
N LYS A 177 -9.55 4.31 -4.74
CA LYS A 177 -10.59 5.24 -5.24
C LYS A 177 -10.04 6.64 -5.43
N TYR A 178 -9.23 7.12 -4.49
CA TYR A 178 -8.54 8.41 -4.63
C TYR A 178 -7.65 8.45 -5.87
N ASN A 179 -6.83 7.41 -6.08
CA ASN A 179 -5.93 7.30 -7.22
C ASN A 179 -6.70 7.22 -8.55
N GLU A 180 -7.86 6.55 -8.58
CA GLU A 180 -8.75 6.47 -9.75
C GLU A 180 -9.25 7.85 -10.20
N LEU A 181 -9.53 8.75 -9.26
CA LEU A 181 -10.05 10.10 -9.50
C LEU A 181 -8.97 11.16 -9.77
N ARG A 182 -7.69 10.81 -9.69
CA ARG A 182 -6.60 11.76 -9.98
C ARG A 182 -6.51 12.03 -11.49
N PRO A 183 -5.99 13.19 -11.92
CA PRO A 183 -5.69 13.39 -13.34
C PRO A 183 -4.58 12.45 -13.81
N TYR A 184 -4.56 12.22 -15.13
CA TYR A 184 -3.45 11.57 -15.83
C TYR A 184 -2.14 12.29 -15.50
N LYS A 185 -1.08 11.53 -15.15
CA LYS A 185 0.18 12.04 -14.60
C LYS A 185 -0.01 13.09 -13.51
N HIS A 186 -0.26 12.64 -12.29
CA HIS A 186 -0.44 13.49 -11.11
C HIS A 186 0.81 13.53 -10.23
N GLY A 187 0.98 14.66 -9.52
CA GLY A 187 2.05 14.87 -8.54
C GLY A 187 3.29 15.57 -9.06
N ASP A 188 3.27 16.09 -10.30
CA ASP A 188 4.40 16.77 -10.96
C ASP A 188 5.73 15.97 -10.93
N LYS A 189 5.64 14.67 -10.72
CA LYS A 189 6.79 13.78 -10.65
C LYS A 189 7.17 13.41 -12.09
N CYS A 190 8.44 13.65 -12.45
CA CYS A 190 9.00 13.27 -13.75
C CYS A 190 9.34 11.78 -13.73
N TYR A 191 8.41 10.95 -14.17
CA TYR A 191 8.70 9.61 -14.69
C TYR A 191 7.63 9.26 -15.71
#